data_AF-A0A846QI41-F1
#
_entry.id   AF-A0A846QI41-F1
#
_cell.length_a   1.000
_cell.length_b   1.000
_cell.length_c   1.000
_cell.angle_alpha   90.00
_cell.angle_beta   90.00
_cell.angle_gamma   90.00
#
_symmetry.space_group_name_H-M   'P 1'
#
loop_
_entity.id
_entity.type
_entity.pdbx_description
1 polymer ?
#
loop_
_entity_poly.entity_id
_entity_poly.type
_entity_poly.pdbx_seq_one_letter_code
_entity_poly.pdbx_strand_id
1 'polypeptide(L)'
;MAGVDVEALDFVPVPVAGMQLCFEMCATGLVRRCGGAHRTGALPWLLPHARSDADATVVFRLCVGGRTEVLELGRVFEAFGLARVPPPGWLDRARATVRELNVRHREEELGMERRHRVEREIEAEEGGELPEYMMQGCPWERGMVGGDAAGADPVIGF
;
A
#
# COMPACT_ATOMS: atom_id res chain seq x y z
N MET A 1 -15.76 11.47 21.66
CA MET A 1 -16.26 11.55 20.27
C MET A 1 -16.00 10.21 19.63
N ALA A 2 -17.05 9.47 19.26
CA ALA A 2 -16.88 8.23 18.51
C ALA A 2 -16.11 8.57 17.21
N GLY A 3 -14.95 7.95 17.03
CA GLY A 3 -14.14 8.15 15.83
C GLY A 3 -14.92 7.66 14.63
N VAL A 4 -15.24 8.55 13.70
CA VAL A 4 -15.75 8.14 12.40
C VAL A 4 -14.66 7.29 11.76
N ASP A 5 -14.97 6.04 11.46
CA ASP A 5 -14.08 5.20 10.67
C ASP A 5 -14.05 5.75 9.23
N VAL A 6 -13.10 6.64 8.99
CA VAL A 6 -12.95 7.36 7.72
C VAL A 6 -12.64 6.40 6.58
N GLU A 7 -12.14 5.20 6.89
CA GLU A 7 -11.86 4.16 5.90
C GLU A 7 -13.10 3.39 5.47
N ALA A 8 -14.17 3.41 6.28
CA ALA A 8 -15.47 2.84 5.94
C ALA A 8 -16.36 3.78 5.09
N LEU A 9 -15.87 4.97 4.74
CA LEU A 9 -16.60 5.91 3.90
C LEU A 9 -16.56 5.50 2.42
N ASP A 10 -17.64 5.81 1.71
CA ASP A 10 -17.66 5.68 0.25
C ASP A 10 -16.78 6.76 -0.40
N PHE A 11 -15.91 6.31 -1.31
CA PHE A 11 -15.03 7.17 -2.10
C PHE A 11 -15.43 7.13 -3.56
N VAL A 12 -15.39 8.31 -4.19
CA VAL A 12 -15.62 8.46 -5.63
C VAL A 12 -14.47 9.22 -6.28
N PRO A 13 -14.20 9.00 -7.58
CA PRO A 13 -13.19 9.75 -8.30
C PRO A 13 -13.38 11.27 -8.20
N VAL A 14 -12.29 12.03 -8.06
CA VAL A 14 -12.39 13.50 -8.10
C VAL A 14 -12.85 13.99 -9.47
N PRO A 15 -13.70 15.02 -9.58
CA PRO A 15 -14.28 15.48 -10.85
C PRO A 15 -13.34 16.44 -11.59
N VAL A 16 -12.02 16.20 -11.56
CA VAL A 16 -11.02 17.05 -12.21
C VAL A 16 -10.44 16.31 -13.40
N ALA A 17 -10.64 16.86 -14.60
CA ALA A 17 -10.23 16.21 -15.85
C ALA A 17 -8.72 15.90 -15.86
N GLY A 18 -8.37 14.63 -16.05
CA GLY A 18 -6.98 14.14 -16.02
C GLY A 18 -6.42 13.82 -14.62
N MET A 19 -7.22 13.99 -13.55
CA MET A 19 -6.83 13.65 -12.16
C MET A 19 -7.67 12.51 -11.55
N GLN A 20 -8.78 12.13 -12.20
CA GLN A 20 -9.82 11.26 -11.62
C GLN A 20 -9.33 9.87 -11.23
N LEU A 21 -8.30 9.35 -11.91
CA LEU A 21 -7.71 8.03 -11.61
C LEU A 21 -6.67 8.08 -10.47
N CYS A 22 -6.31 9.27 -10.02
CA CYS A 22 -5.22 9.49 -9.09
C CYS A 22 -5.70 9.95 -7.72
N PHE A 23 -6.94 10.44 -7.63
CA PHE A 23 -7.51 10.96 -6.39
C PHE A 23 -8.98 10.62 -6.28
N GLU A 24 -9.40 10.42 -5.05
CA GLU A 24 -10.77 10.14 -4.67
C GLU A 24 -11.17 10.97 -3.47
N MET A 25 -12.47 11.22 -3.35
CA MET A 25 -13.06 12.08 -2.34
C MET A 25 -14.30 11.41 -1.75
N CYS A 26 -14.66 11.80 -0.53
CA CYS A 26 -15.86 11.29 0.14
C CYS A 26 -16.79 12.43 0.59
N ALA A 27 -18.02 12.06 0.98
CA ALA A 27 -19.08 12.99 1.37
C ALA A 27 -18.72 13.90 2.56
N THR A 28 -17.74 13.52 3.38
CA THR A 28 -17.28 14.35 4.52
C THR A 28 -16.34 15.49 4.09
N GLY A 29 -15.98 15.54 2.81
CA GLY A 29 -15.11 16.57 2.23
C GLY A 29 -13.62 16.22 2.25
N LEU A 30 -13.25 15.00 2.66
CA LEU A 30 -11.86 14.54 2.64
C LEU A 30 -11.46 14.00 1.26
N VAL A 31 -10.19 14.16 0.93
CA VAL A 31 -9.61 13.76 -0.35
C VAL A 31 -8.35 12.95 -0.08
N ARG A 32 -8.18 11.83 -0.78
CA ARG A 32 -6.98 11.00 -0.73
C ARG A 32 -6.53 10.64 -2.14
N ARG A 33 -5.30 10.13 -2.26
CA ARG A 33 -4.81 9.56 -3.51
C ARG A 33 -5.39 8.15 -3.71
N CYS A 34 -5.61 7.72 -4.96
CA CYS A 34 -6.13 6.37 -5.28
C CYS A 34 -5.01 5.32 -5.27
N GLY A 35 -5.08 4.36 -4.34
CA GLY A 35 -4.18 3.19 -4.36
C GLY A 35 -4.40 2.39 -5.63
N GLY A 36 -3.41 2.31 -6.51
CA GLY A 36 -3.49 1.39 -7.66
C GLY A 36 -3.61 -0.06 -7.17
N ALA A 37 -4.18 -0.94 -7.99
CA ALA A 37 -4.40 -2.37 -7.70
C ALA A 37 -3.14 -3.18 -7.31
N HIS A 38 -1.94 -2.58 -7.42
CA HIS A 38 -0.65 -3.17 -7.07
C HIS A 38 0.08 -2.43 -5.95
N ARG A 39 -0.56 -1.46 -5.29
CA ARG A 39 0.01 -0.82 -4.09
C ARG A 39 -0.72 -1.35 -2.87
N THR A 40 -0.02 -2.20 -2.11
CA THR A 40 -0.43 -2.69 -0.79
C THR A 40 -0.33 -1.62 0.31
N GLY A 41 -0.01 -0.37 -0.04
CA GLY A 41 -0.03 0.76 0.87
C GLY A 41 -1.23 1.66 0.61
N ALA A 42 -1.90 2.11 1.68
CA ALA A 42 -2.77 3.27 1.63
C ALA A 42 -2.03 4.45 0.97
N LEU A 43 -2.74 5.39 0.36
CA LEU A 43 -2.08 6.57 -0.20
C LEU A 43 -2.35 7.79 0.67
N PRO A 44 -1.42 8.75 0.73
CA PRO A 44 -1.52 9.85 1.68
C PRO A 44 -2.80 10.65 1.46
N TRP A 45 -3.47 10.94 2.57
CA TRP A 45 -4.59 11.84 2.65
C TRP A 45 -4.12 13.27 2.36
N LEU A 46 -4.86 14.00 1.55
CA LEU A 46 -4.50 15.37 1.19
C LEU A 46 -4.89 16.33 2.32
N LEU A 47 -3.94 17.18 2.69
CA LEU A 47 -4.19 18.22 3.69
C LEU A 47 -5.01 19.35 3.05
N PRO A 48 -6.16 19.74 3.63
CA PRO A 48 -6.89 20.91 3.17
C PRO A 48 -6.19 22.21 3.60
N HIS A 49 -6.25 23.21 2.73
CA HIS A 49 -5.68 24.53 2.94
C HIS A 49 -6.76 25.61 2.81
N ALA A 50 -6.68 26.65 3.63
CA ALA A 50 -7.43 27.88 3.38
C ALA A 50 -6.65 28.72 2.37
N ARG A 51 -7.32 29.16 1.30
CA ARG A 51 -6.79 30.13 0.35
C ARG A 51 -6.77 31.51 1.02
N SER A 52 -5.72 32.29 0.79
CA SER A 52 -5.44 33.53 1.53
C SER A 52 -6.11 34.79 0.94
N ASP A 53 -7.08 34.61 0.06
CA ASP A 53 -7.78 35.68 -0.63
C ASP A 53 -9.01 36.16 0.13
N ALA A 54 -9.65 37.22 -0.39
CA ALA A 54 -10.77 37.92 0.25
C ALA A 54 -11.93 36.99 0.63
N ASP A 55 -12.15 35.93 -0.14
CA ASP A 55 -13.10 34.85 0.15
C ASP A 55 -12.32 33.58 0.52
N ALA A 56 -11.81 33.53 1.75
CA ALA A 56 -11.01 32.41 2.24
C ALA A 56 -11.75 31.07 2.04
N THR A 57 -11.40 30.37 0.95
CA THR A 57 -12.02 29.12 0.54
C THR A 57 -11.13 27.95 0.92
N VAL A 58 -11.74 26.83 1.31
CA VAL A 58 -11.00 25.61 1.59
C VAL A 58 -10.72 24.88 0.29
N VAL A 59 -9.45 24.54 0.07
CA VAL A 59 -8.96 23.93 -1.16
C VAL A 59 -8.02 22.76 -0.88
N PHE A 60 -7.95 21.86 -1.87
CA PHE A 60 -6.98 20.78 -1.97
C PHE A 60 -6.08 21.03 -3.18
N ARG A 61 -4.77 20.87 -3.00
CA ARG A 61 -3.80 20.93 -4.10
C ARG A 61 -3.56 19.52 -4.63
N LEU A 62 -4.02 19.26 -5.85
CA LEU A 62 -3.86 17.98 -6.53
C LEU A 62 -2.60 18.04 -7.40
N CYS A 63 -1.64 17.14 -7.16
CA CYS A 63 -0.40 17.08 -7.94
C CYS A 63 -0.15 15.66 -8.46
N VAL A 64 -0.06 15.47 -9.78
CA VAL A 64 0.34 14.20 -10.40
C VAL A 64 1.00 14.44 -11.75
N GLY A 65 2.06 13.68 -12.06
CA GLY A 65 2.72 13.74 -13.38
C GLY A 65 3.15 15.14 -13.82
N GLY A 66 3.61 15.99 -12.88
CA GLY A 66 4.00 17.39 -13.16
C GLY A 66 2.83 18.37 -13.31
N ARG A 67 1.58 17.89 -13.35
CA ARG A 67 0.38 18.72 -13.38
C ARG A 67 -0.07 19.07 -11.96
N THR A 68 -0.46 20.34 -11.77
CA THR A 68 -1.04 20.83 -10.51
C THR A 68 -2.42 21.40 -10.79
N GLU A 69 -3.41 20.98 -10.01
CA GLU A 69 -4.78 21.49 -10.04
C GLU A 69 -5.23 21.84 -8.62
N VAL A 70 -6.24 22.71 -8.52
CA VAL A 70 -6.85 23.10 -7.25
C VAL A 70 -8.30 22.61 -7.23
N LEU A 71 -8.63 21.82 -6.20
CA LEU A 71 -9.99 21.36 -5.95
C LEU A 71 -10.56 22.13 -4.76
N GLU A 72 -11.63 22.89 -5.00
CA GLU A 72 -12.35 23.58 -3.93
C GLU A 72 -13.25 22.62 -3.17
N LEU A 73 -13.35 22.79 -1.85
CA LEU A 73 -14.23 21.98 -0.99
C LEU A 73 -15.70 22.06 -1.44
N GLY A 74 -16.13 23.22 -1.93
CA GLY A 74 -17.48 23.39 -2.49
C GLY A 74 -17.77 22.42 -3.65
N ARG A 75 -16.78 22.13 -4.49
CA ARG A 75 -16.90 21.15 -5.60
C ARG A 75 -17.03 19.72 -5.10
N VAL A 76 -16.40 19.41 -3.97
CA VAL A 76 -16.57 18.10 -3.30
C VAL A 76 -18.02 17.97 -2.84
N PHE A 77 -18.53 18.98 -2.12
CA PHE A 77 -19.93 18.95 -1.65
C PHE A 77 -20.94 18.93 -2.80
N GLU A 78 -20.73 19.69 -3.87
CA GLU A 78 -21.56 19.64 -5.08
C GLU A 78 -21.65 18.23 -5.67
N ALA A 79 -20.53 17.51 -5.77
CA ALA A 79 -20.50 16.17 -6.33
C ALA A 79 -21.30 15.14 -5.52
N PHE A 80 -21.46 15.37 -4.22
CA PHE A 80 -22.27 14.55 -3.32
C PHE A 80 -23.68 15.13 -3.06
N GLY A 81 -24.07 16.21 -3.76
CA GLY A 81 -25.37 16.86 -3.55
C GLY A 81 -25.53 17.52 -2.18
N LEU A 82 -24.43 17.89 -1.53
CA LEU A 82 -24.40 18.50 -0.19
C LEU A 82 -24.37 20.03 -0.25
N ALA A 83 -24.75 20.66 0.86
CA ALA A 83 -24.61 22.11 1.01
C ALA A 83 -23.13 22.53 0.91
N ARG A 84 -22.86 23.61 0.16
CA ARG A 84 -21.49 24.10 -0.09
C ARG A 84 -20.79 24.70 1.13
N VAL A 85 -21.48 24.79 2.27
CA VAL A 85 -20.96 25.44 3.48
C VAL A 85 -20.48 24.38 4.46
N PRO A 86 -19.17 24.28 4.72
CA PRO A 86 -18.67 23.36 5.73
C PRO A 86 -19.12 23.82 7.13
N PRO A 87 -19.32 22.88 8.07
CA PRO A 87 -19.64 23.26 9.44
C PRO A 87 -18.49 24.06 10.08
N PRO A 88 -18.78 24.93 11.07
CA PRO A 88 -17.75 25.69 11.77
C PRO A 88 -16.63 24.80 12.33
N GLY A 89 -15.38 25.23 12.18
CA GLY A 89 -14.20 24.47 12.61
C GLY A 89 -13.93 23.19 11.82
N TRP A 90 -14.59 22.97 10.68
CA TRP A 90 -14.35 21.80 9.83
C TRP A 90 -12.89 21.71 9.40
N LEU A 91 -12.28 22.83 8.99
CA LEU A 91 -10.91 22.85 8.49
C LEU A 91 -9.90 22.32 9.52
N ASP A 92 -10.01 22.78 10.78
CA ASP A 92 -9.09 22.35 11.84
C ASP A 92 -9.29 20.88 12.21
N ARG A 93 -10.55 20.43 12.27
CA ARG A 93 -10.87 19.01 12.49
C ARG A 93 -10.35 18.14 11.35
N ALA A 94 -10.62 18.52 10.11
CA ALA A 94 -10.16 17.80 8.92
C ALA A 94 -8.63 17.74 8.89
N ARG A 95 -7.92 18.83 9.21
CA ARG A 95 -6.46 18.82 9.32
C ARG A 95 -5.94 17.91 10.42
N ALA A 96 -6.58 17.90 11.59
CA ALA A 96 -6.21 17.01 12.68
C ALA A 96 -6.39 15.54 12.27
N THR A 97 -7.56 15.19 11.73
CA THR A 97 -7.87 13.85 11.22
C THR A 97 -6.91 13.42 10.12
N VAL A 98 -6.66 14.26 9.11
CA VAL A 98 -5.73 13.94 8.01
C VAL A 98 -4.30 13.75 8.50
N ARG A 99 -3.85 14.52 9.49
CA ARG A 99 -2.52 14.33 10.10
C ARG A 99 -2.42 12.99 10.81
N GLU A 100 -3.41 12.64 11.61
CA GLU A 100 -3.45 11.35 12.31
C GLU A 100 -3.45 10.18 11.32
N LEU A 101 -4.29 10.25 10.28
CA LEU A 101 -4.35 9.23 9.22
C LEU A 101 -3.02 9.10 8.47
N ASN A 102 -2.35 10.21 8.17
CA ASN A 102 -1.04 10.18 7.51
C ASN A 102 0.08 9.65 8.44
N VAL A 103 0.01 9.90 9.75
CA VAL A 103 0.95 9.31 10.72
C VAL A 103 0.76 7.80 10.78
N ARG A 104 -0.47 7.32 10.98
CA ARG A 104 -0.80 5.90 11.00
C ARG A 104 -0.33 5.20 9.73
N HIS A 105 -0.63 5.80 8.58
CA HIS A 105 -0.18 5.30 7.29
C HIS A 105 1.35 5.19 7.20
N ARG A 106 2.08 6.21 7.67
CA ARG A 106 3.54 6.20 7.65
C ARG A 106 4.12 5.11 8.55
N GLU A 107 3.51 4.87 9.70
CA GLU A 107 3.91 3.80 10.62
C GLU A 107 3.69 2.40 10.02
N GLU A 108 2.58 2.20 9.30
CA GLU A 108 2.28 0.97 8.56
C GLU A 108 3.27 0.72 7.43
N GLU A 109 3.61 1.74 6.62
CA GLU A 109 4.65 1.63 5.59
C GLU A 109 5.99 1.20 6.19
N LEU A 110 6.42 1.86 7.26
CA LEU A 110 7.66 1.52 7.96
C LEU A 110 7.61 0.13 8.60
N GLY A 111 6.43 -0.32 9.02
CA GLY A 111 6.19 -1.68 9.50
C GLY A 111 6.40 -2.72 8.40
N MET A 112 5.83 -2.49 7.22
CA MET A 112 6.00 -3.36 6.05
C MET A 112 7.45 -3.38 5.55
N GLU A 113 8.09 -2.22 5.44
CA GLU A 113 9.51 -2.12 5.05
C GLU A 113 10.42 -2.91 6.01
N ARG A 114 10.16 -2.85 7.32
CA ARG A 114 10.90 -3.63 8.32
C ARG A 114 10.69 -5.13 8.15
N ARG A 115 9.45 -5.59 7.91
CA ARG A 115 9.17 -7.02 7.66
C ARG A 115 9.88 -7.53 6.41
N HIS A 116 9.76 -6.82 5.29
CA HIS A 116 10.46 -7.17 4.05
C HIS A 116 11.99 -7.13 4.17
N ARG A 117 12.53 -6.34 5.10
CA ARG A 117 13.96 -6.35 5.40
C ARG A 117 14.34 -7.61 6.16
N VAL A 118 13.62 -7.95 7.22
CA VAL A 118 13.86 -9.16 8.02
C VAL A 118 13.70 -10.42 7.17
N GLU A 119 12.67 -10.49 6.32
CA GLU A 119 12.47 -11.61 5.39
C GLU A 119 13.66 -11.79 4.45
N ARG A 120 14.21 -10.69 3.90
CA ARG A 120 15.42 -10.75 3.07
C ARG A 120 16.69 -11.12 3.84
N GLU A 121 16.80 -10.70 5.10
CA GLU A 121 17.91 -11.11 5.97
C GLU A 121 17.83 -12.62 6.29
N ILE A 122 16.62 -13.14 6.58
CA ILE A 122 16.38 -14.58 6.78
C ILE A 122 16.66 -15.37 5.50
N GLU A 123 16.15 -14.95 4.33
CA GLU A 123 16.44 -15.60 3.04
C GLU A 123 17.95 -15.60 2.71
N ALA A 124 18.67 -14.54 3.07
CA ALA A 124 20.12 -14.46 2.88
C ALA A 124 20.90 -15.38 3.84
N GLU A 125 20.42 -15.56 5.08
CA GLU A 125 20.99 -16.49 6.05
C GLU A 125 20.67 -17.96 5.69
N GLU A 126 19.45 -18.27 5.26
CA GLU A 126 19.05 -19.60 4.79
C GLU A 126 19.70 -19.99 3.45
N GLY A 127 19.99 -19.02 2.59
CA GLY A 127 20.78 -19.20 1.37
C GLY A 127 22.30 -19.26 1.60
N GLY A 128 22.76 -19.01 2.83
CA GLY A 128 24.17 -18.87 3.20
C GLY A 128 24.89 -20.16 3.58
N GLU A 129 24.18 -21.24 3.93
CA GLU A 129 24.77 -22.55 4.18
C GLU A 129 23.83 -23.66 3.70
N LEU A 130 23.95 -24.06 2.43
CA LEU A 130 23.72 -25.46 2.11
C LEU A 130 24.83 -26.23 2.84
N PRO A 131 24.53 -27.08 3.83
CA PRO A 131 25.56 -27.86 4.48
C PRO A 131 26.24 -28.70 3.40
N GLU A 132 27.58 -28.66 3.33
CA GLU A 132 28.41 -29.55 2.50
C GLU A 132 28.14 -31.05 2.76
N TYR A 133 27.23 -31.38 3.68
CA TYR A 133 26.77 -32.73 3.96
C TYR A 133 25.95 -33.40 2.83
N MET A 134 25.42 -32.65 1.84
CA MET A 134 24.81 -33.29 0.65
C MET A 134 25.81 -33.67 -0.46
N MET A 135 27.11 -33.45 -0.26
CA MET A 135 28.17 -33.98 -1.15
C MET A 135 28.88 -35.22 -0.61
N GLN A 136 28.26 -35.96 0.31
CA GLN A 136 28.61 -37.36 0.55
C GLN A 136 27.46 -38.24 0.09
N GLY A 137 27.40 -38.43 -1.23
CA GLY A 137 26.54 -39.45 -1.83
C GLY A 137 26.79 -40.79 -1.16
N CYS A 138 25.69 -41.46 -0.80
CA CYS A 138 25.66 -42.82 -0.30
C CYS A 138 26.59 -43.73 -1.13
N PRO A 139 27.45 -44.56 -0.52
CA PRO A 139 28.43 -45.38 -1.24
C PRO A 139 27.82 -46.32 -2.30
N TRP A 140 26.51 -46.56 -2.23
CA TRP A 140 25.76 -47.47 -3.09
C TRP A 140 25.45 -46.92 -4.48
N GLU A 141 25.53 -45.59 -4.71
CA GLU A 141 25.22 -45.00 -6.03
C GLU A 141 26.39 -45.04 -7.03
N ARG A 142 27.60 -45.44 -6.61
CA ARG A 142 28.77 -45.56 -7.51
C ARG A 142 28.76 -46.80 -8.41
N GLY A 143 27.76 -47.68 -8.30
CA GLY A 143 27.69 -48.95 -9.05
C GLY A 143 27.00 -48.90 -10.42
N MET A 144 26.39 -47.77 -10.83
CA MET A 144 25.54 -47.72 -12.04
C MET A 144 26.14 -46.93 -13.23
N VAL A 145 27.45 -46.71 -13.25
CA VAL A 145 28.15 -46.16 -14.44
C VAL A 145 29.33 -47.06 -14.80
N GLY A 146 29.04 -48.12 -15.53
CA GLY A 146 30.03 -49.06 -16.03
C GLY A 146 29.41 -50.44 -16.14
N GLY A 147 28.88 -50.77 -17.31
CA GLY A 147 28.38 -52.10 -17.57
C GLY A 147 29.49 -53.13 -17.39
N ASP A 148 29.32 -54.02 -16.42
CA ASP A 148 29.79 -55.38 -16.51
C ASP A 148 28.83 -56.31 -15.77
N ALA A 149 28.37 -57.34 -16.47
CA ALA A 149 27.33 -58.26 -16.04
C ALA A 149 27.93 -59.40 -15.20
N ALA A 150 28.45 -59.07 -14.01
CA ALA A 150 29.05 -60.04 -13.09
C ALA A 150 28.60 -59.85 -11.65
N GLY A 151 27.29 -59.64 -11.44
CA GLY A 151 26.69 -59.61 -10.10
C GLY A 151 25.19 -59.88 -10.07
N ALA A 152 24.58 -60.16 -11.22
CA ALA A 152 23.19 -60.59 -11.29
C ALA A 152 23.14 -62.11 -11.09
N ASP A 153 22.87 -62.55 -9.87
CA ASP A 153 21.88 -63.61 -9.64
C ASP A 153 21.39 -63.59 -8.17
N PRO A 154 20.22 -64.19 -7.86
CA PRO A 154 19.12 -63.47 -7.23
C PRO A 154 18.64 -64.23 -5.97
N VAL A 155 17.39 -63.97 -5.56
CA VAL A 155 16.55 -64.79 -4.65
C VAL A 155 16.61 -64.39 -3.18
N ILE A 156 15.69 -63.50 -2.81
CA ILE A 156 14.97 -63.64 -1.54
C ILE A 156 13.92 -64.74 -1.77
N GLY A 157 14.10 -65.86 -1.08
CA GLY A 157 13.13 -66.94 -0.97
C GLY A 157 13.05 -67.38 0.48
N PHE A 158 11.87 -67.12 1.09
CA PHE A 158 11.37 -67.49 2.41
C PHE A 158 11.86 -66.71 3.62
#